data_AF-A0A0D6KRS0-F1
#
_entry.id   AF-A0A0D6KRS0-F1
#
_cell.length_a   1.000
_cell.length_b   1.000
_cell.length_c   1.000
_cell.angle_alpha   90.00
_cell.angle_beta   90.00
_cell.angle_gamma   90.00
#
_symmetry.space_group_name_H-M   'P 1'
#
loop_
_entity.id
_entity.type
_entity.pdbx_description
1 polymer ?
#
loop_
_entity_poly.entity_id
_entity_poly.type
_entity_poly.pdbx_seq_one_letter_code
_entity_poly.pdbx_strand_id
1 'polypeptide(L)' 'MAKEVQSKFPKISRLYTVGDLGGWNAAQNKFFNDGAIFDQIQSGR' A
#
# COMPACT_ATOMS: atom_id res chain seq x y z
N MET A 1 10.41 -16.34 -23.40
CA MET A 1 9.88 -15.10 -22.80
C MET A 1 9.42 -15.28 -21.36
N ALA A 2 8.36 -16.06 -21.04
CA ALA A 2 7.82 -16.10 -19.67
C ALA A 2 8.73 -16.72 -18.58
N LYS A 3 9.56 -17.72 -18.91
CA LYS A 3 10.41 -18.44 -17.93
C LYS A 3 11.63 -17.63 -17.44
N GLU A 4 12.21 -16.79 -18.30
CA GLU A 4 13.44 -16.03 -17.99
C GLU A 4 13.19 -14.79 -17.11
N VAL A 5 11.97 -14.25 -17.15
CA VAL A 5 11.56 -13.13 -16.28
C VAL A 5 11.01 -13.60 -14.93
N GLN A 6 10.62 -14.87 -14.82
CA GLN A 6 10.01 -15.40 -13.60
C GLN A 6 10.98 -15.44 -12.41
N SER A 7 12.29 -15.56 -12.66
CA SER A 7 13.32 -15.42 -11.62
C SER A 7 13.43 -14.00 -11.06
N LYS A 8 12.99 -12.99 -11.82
CA LYS A 8 13.00 -11.57 -11.41
C LYS A 8 11.76 -11.17 -10.61
N PHE A 9 10.68 -11.93 -10.72
CA PHE A 9 9.42 -11.67 -10.04
C PHE A 9 9.04 -12.87 -9.16
N PRO A 10 9.53 -12.90 -7.91
CA PRO A 10 9.19 -13.99 -6.99
C PRO A 10 7.67 -14.05 -6.79
N LYS A 11 7.15 -15.26 -6.64
CA LYS A 11 5.71 -15.47 -6.41
C LYS A 11 5.36 -14.96 -5.01
N ILE A 12 4.56 -13.90 -4.94
CA ILE A 12 4.00 -13.38 -3.69
C ILE A 12 2.66 -14.08 -3.45
N SER A 13 2.53 -14.80 -2.34
CA SER A 13 1.33 -15.57 -2.01
C SER A 13 0.22 -14.73 -1.40
N ARG A 14 0.55 -13.55 -0.85
CA ARG A 14 -0.39 -12.62 -0.23
C ARG A 14 -0.16 -11.23 -0.78
N LEU A 15 -1.05 -10.82 -1.66
CA LEU A 15 -1.12 -9.47 -2.18
C LEU A 15 -2.46 -8.90 -1.76
N TYR A 16 -2.43 -7.66 -1.31
CA TYR A 16 -3.62 -6.86 -1.09
C TYR A 16 -3.70 -5.80 -2.18
N THR A 17 -4.92 -5.39 -2.45
CA THR A 17 -5.26 -4.30 -3.34
C THR A 17 -5.66 -3.09 -2.51
N VAL A 18 -5.73 -1.92 -3.14
CA VAL A 18 -6.34 -0.75 -2.50
C VAL A 18 -7.81 -0.97 -2.17
N GLY A 19 -8.49 -1.91 -2.85
CA GLY A 19 -9.86 -2.31 -2.53
C GLY A 19 -9.98 -2.89 -1.12
N ASP A 20 -8.98 -3.66 -0.67
CA ASP A 20 -8.93 -4.20 0.69
C ASP A 20 -8.77 -3.09 1.76
N LEU A 21 -8.37 -1.89 1.33
CA LEU A 21 -8.27 -0.69 2.15
C LEU A 21 -9.47 0.27 1.99
N GLY A 22 -10.49 -0.12 1.22
CA GLY A 22 -11.68 0.71 0.94
C GLY A 22 -11.57 1.63 -0.28
N GLY A 23 -10.55 1.45 -1.11
CA GLY A 23 -10.29 2.24 -2.31
C GLY A 23 -9.43 3.48 -2.04
N TRP A 24 -8.96 4.12 -3.13
CA TRP A 24 -8.00 5.23 -3.05
C TRP A 24 -8.50 6.41 -2.22
N ASN A 25 -9.78 6.78 -2.35
CA ASN A 25 -10.35 7.88 -1.58
C ASN A 25 -10.36 7.59 -0.06
N ALA A 26 -10.77 6.37 0.33
CA ALA A 26 -10.77 5.96 1.74
C ALA A 26 -9.34 5.89 2.32
N ALA A 27 -8.39 5.33 1.57
CA ALA A 27 -7.00 5.26 1.97
C ALA A 27 -6.37 6.66 2.11
N GLN A 28 -6.61 7.55 1.15
CA GLN A 28 -6.14 8.94 1.18
C GLN A 28 -6.66 9.65 2.43
N ASN A 29 -7.98 9.65 2.64
CA ASN A 29 -8.58 10.37 3.77
C ASN A 29 -8.16 9.84 5.13
N LYS A 30 -8.00 8.52 5.24
CA LYS A 30 -7.68 7.87 6.52
C LYS A 30 -6.21 8.01 6.90
N PHE A 31 -5.31 7.93 5.93
CA PHE A 31 -3.88 7.81 6.22
C PHE A 31 -3.07 9.06 5.88
N PHE A 32 -3.49 9.85 4.88
CA PHE A 32 -2.61 10.83 4.24
C PHE A 32 -3.17 12.25 4.10
N ASN A 33 -4.38 12.54 4.56
CA ASN A 33 -4.85 13.93 4.67
C ASN A 33 -4.10 14.67 5.79
N ASP A 34 -4.19 16.00 5.77
CA ASP A 34 -3.63 16.84 6.83
C ASP A 34 -4.18 16.43 8.21
N GLY A 35 -3.28 16.12 9.13
CA GLY A 35 -3.58 15.64 10.49
C GLY A 35 -3.96 14.15 10.58
N ALA A 36 -3.88 13.40 9.47
CA ALA A 36 -4.19 11.98 9.43
C ALA A 36 -3.12 11.11 10.12
N ILE A 37 -3.30 9.80 10.04
CA ILE A 37 -2.48 8.82 10.77
C ILE A 37 -0.98 8.98 10.43
N PHE A 38 -0.61 9.27 9.18
CA PHE A 38 0.78 9.50 8.82
C PHE A 38 1.39 10.68 9.59
N ASP A 39 0.67 11.80 9.67
CA ASP A 39 1.13 13.00 10.37
C ASP A 39 1.23 12.78 11.88
N GLN A 40 0.29 12.04 12.47
CA GLN A 40 0.33 11.68 13.88
C GLN A 40 1.57 10.85 14.21
N ILE A 41 1.90 9.86 13.36
CA ILE A 41 3.11 9.04 13.51
C ILE A 41 4.38 9.89 13.35
N GLN A 42 4.43 10.81 12.38
CA GLN A 42 5.58 11.68 12.16
C GLN A 42 5.77 12.71 13.28
N SER A 43 4.67 13.25 13.82
CA SER A 43 4.72 14.22 14.93
C SER A 43 5.17 13.64 16.26
N GLY A 44 5.08 12.31 16.42
CA GLY A 44 5.55 11.58 17.59
C GLY A 44 7.04 11.18 17.54
N ARG A 45 7.77 11.62 16.51
CA ARG A 45 9.23 11.43 16.39
C ARG A 45 10.04 12.57 16.97
#